data_AF-A0A7W0HLW5-F1
#
_entry.id   AF-A0A7W0HLW5-F1
#
_cell.length_a   1.000
_cell.length_b   1.000
_cell.length_c   1.000
_cell.angle_alpha   90.00
_cell.angle_beta   90.00
_cell.angle_gamma   90.00
#
_symmetry.space_group_name_H-M   'P 1'
#
loop_
_entity.id
_entity.type
_entity.pdbx_description
1 polymer ?
#
loop_
_entity_poly.entity_id
_entity_poly.type
_entity_poly.pdbx_seq_one_letter_code
_entity_poly.pdbx_strand_id
1 'polypeptide(L)'
;MDSDISAYPKRLCRSGLTENEALFWAAPGQGQPGWNRQHPVCARLDPLLEKPGIGAVVYGRPAEPYAGIFDYLARTAADGVIRPRDSETRVFLIDLPVAESPDPQRLGPALSERRCLVIPGFGLLAHGRDMAEACVCFSAACFAGFVKFFADSLQASRTGNIGRDRIQTFDRACTYLSEPAVFEGGLMRGPFETEADARAAIIEAGRAVVGHGLVDASFGNLSYRLGNSVYITTSGSFLDDLRDSVAVVNLNTGAASGGRPSSERPAHEQIAARTNFLAIVHGHPLFSVILSMDCHETDCPDSGDCHRLCPRPRQVCSVPVVSGETGGGPYGLSQTVPPAIKTHKAAIVYGHGVFSCAANDFNNALGRMVTIEQLCRKTYFEQIGVQIRS
;
A
#
# COMPACT_ATOMS: atom_id res chain seq x y z
N MET A 1 -1.24 17.65 -22.23
CA MET A 1 -1.87 18.35 -21.09
C MET A 1 -0.87 18.26 -19.97
N ASP A 2 -0.12 19.34 -19.73
CA ASP A 2 0.87 19.37 -18.65
C ASP A 2 0.13 19.27 -17.32
N SER A 3 0.21 18.10 -16.68
CA SER A 3 -0.24 17.97 -15.31
C SER A 3 0.66 18.85 -14.43
N ASP A 4 0.06 19.66 -13.56
CA ASP A 4 0.80 20.39 -12.54
C ASP A 4 1.61 19.39 -11.70
N ILE A 5 2.92 19.29 -11.95
CA ILE A 5 3.83 18.35 -11.28
C ILE A 5 3.79 18.55 -9.76
N SER A 6 3.55 19.78 -9.31
CA SER A 6 3.44 20.09 -7.88
C SER A 6 2.20 19.47 -7.22
N ALA A 7 1.22 19.00 -7.99
CA ALA A 7 0.04 18.32 -7.47
C ALA A 7 0.38 16.98 -6.82
N TYR A 8 1.41 16.26 -7.28
CA TYR A 8 1.78 14.96 -6.71
C TYR A 8 2.37 15.08 -5.29
N PRO A 9 3.41 15.92 -5.02
CA PRO A 9 3.89 16.12 -3.65
C PRO A 9 2.80 16.66 -2.70
N LYS A 10 1.89 17.52 -3.18
CA LYS A 10 0.75 18.00 -2.40
C LYS A 10 -0.16 16.87 -1.91
N ARG A 11 -0.23 15.74 -2.61
CA ARG A 11 -1.01 14.56 -2.17
C ARG A 11 -0.40 13.92 -0.93
N LEU A 12 0.93 13.78 -0.87
CA LEU A 12 1.62 13.25 0.31
C LEU A 12 1.31 14.08 1.57
N CYS A 13 1.20 15.40 1.41
CA CYS A 13 0.79 16.29 2.49
C CYS A 13 -0.68 16.11 2.87
N ARG A 14 -1.58 16.01 1.88
CA ARG A 14 -3.03 15.82 2.12
C ARG A 14 -3.36 14.48 2.76
N SER A 15 -2.58 13.43 2.47
CA SER A 15 -2.70 12.13 3.10
C SER A 15 -2.02 12.07 4.48
N GLY A 16 -1.44 13.17 4.95
CA GLY A 16 -0.79 13.24 6.26
C GLY A 16 0.51 12.47 6.35
N LEU A 17 1.14 12.09 5.24
CA LEU A 17 2.40 11.34 5.25
C LEU A 17 3.60 12.22 5.57
N THR A 18 3.51 13.52 5.31
CA THR A 18 4.55 14.52 5.58
C THR A 18 3.94 15.91 5.64
N GLU A 19 4.66 16.87 6.22
CA GLU A 19 4.22 18.27 6.24
C GLU A 19 4.78 19.02 5.04
N ASN A 20 4.05 20.03 4.56
CA ASN A 20 4.48 20.82 3.41
C ASN A 20 5.84 21.49 3.64
N GLU A 21 6.15 21.97 4.85
CA GLU A 21 7.43 22.58 5.20
C GLU A 21 8.59 21.56 5.23
N ALA A 22 8.28 20.29 5.48
CA ALA A 22 9.25 19.21 5.60
C ALA A 22 9.47 18.43 4.29
N LEU A 23 8.76 18.79 3.21
CA LEU A 23 8.79 18.09 1.92
C LEU A 23 9.57 18.88 0.88
N PHE A 24 10.54 18.24 0.24
CA PHE A 24 11.37 18.80 -0.81
C PHE A 24 11.33 17.88 -2.01
N TRP A 25 11.31 18.45 -3.21
CA TRP A 25 11.25 17.66 -4.43
C TRP A 25 11.90 18.37 -5.60
N ALA A 26 12.39 17.56 -6.55
CA ALA A 26 12.94 18.01 -7.81
C ALA A 26 12.50 17.02 -8.92
N ALA A 27 12.32 17.50 -10.14
CA ALA A 27 11.92 16.69 -11.29
C ALA A 27 12.72 17.10 -12.53
N PRO A 28 14.04 16.79 -12.58
CA PRO A 28 14.88 17.17 -13.70
C PRO A 28 14.36 16.62 -15.03
N GLY A 29 13.76 15.42 -15.03
CA GLY A 29 13.13 14.83 -16.21
C GLY A 29 11.80 15.48 -16.64
N GLN A 30 11.27 16.43 -15.87
CA GLN A 30 9.96 17.05 -16.09
C GLN A 30 9.99 18.59 -16.00
N GLY A 31 11.13 19.20 -16.31
CA GLY A 31 11.25 20.67 -16.39
C GLY A 31 11.39 21.38 -15.03
N GLN A 32 11.63 20.64 -13.94
CA GLN A 32 11.98 21.19 -12.63
C GLN A 32 13.38 20.67 -12.21
N PRO A 33 14.48 21.22 -12.78
CA PRO A 33 15.84 20.68 -12.57
C PRO A 33 16.41 20.92 -11.17
N GLY A 34 15.86 21.87 -10.41
CA GLY A 34 16.27 22.16 -9.04
C GLY A 34 15.16 21.91 -8.03
N TRP A 35 15.54 21.79 -6.76
CA TRP A 35 14.61 21.64 -5.65
C TRP A 35 13.56 22.75 -5.62
N ASN A 36 12.35 22.40 -5.21
CA ASN A 36 11.24 23.34 -5.04
C ASN A 36 11.54 24.45 -4.00
N ARG A 37 12.44 24.18 -3.03
CA ARG A 37 12.89 25.12 -2.00
C ARG A 37 14.35 24.85 -1.61
N GLN A 38 15.02 25.87 -1.06
CA GLN A 38 16.37 25.72 -0.53
C GLN A 38 16.35 25.06 0.85
N HIS A 39 17.26 24.10 1.06
CA HIS A 39 17.48 23.45 2.35
C HIS A 39 18.90 22.88 2.41
N PRO A 40 19.61 22.92 3.55
CA PRO A 40 21.00 22.44 3.64
C PRO A 40 21.17 20.97 3.23
N VAL A 41 20.18 20.12 3.52
CA VAL A 41 20.21 18.71 3.07
C VAL A 41 20.01 18.61 1.56
N CYS A 42 19.12 19.40 0.97
CA CYS A 42 18.89 19.40 -0.48
C CYS A 42 20.15 19.81 -1.25
N ALA A 43 20.86 20.86 -0.79
CA ALA A 43 22.13 21.27 -1.38
C ALA A 43 23.18 20.14 -1.34
N ARG A 44 23.15 19.31 -0.28
CA ARG A 44 23.98 18.11 -0.24
C ARG A 44 23.53 17.09 -1.25
N LEU A 45 22.23 16.93 -1.52
CA LEU A 45 21.66 15.92 -2.41
C LEU A 45 21.69 16.31 -3.90
N ASP A 46 22.05 17.55 -4.26
CA ASP A 46 22.10 18.05 -5.66
C ASP A 46 22.78 17.09 -6.66
N PRO A 47 23.93 16.45 -6.35
CA PRO A 47 24.58 15.52 -7.28
C PRO A 47 23.73 14.30 -7.67
N LEU A 48 22.66 13.99 -6.91
CA LEU A 48 21.73 12.91 -7.25
C LEU A 48 20.81 13.29 -8.41
N LEU A 49 20.54 14.58 -8.61
CA LEU A 49 19.64 15.05 -9.69
C LEU A 49 20.24 14.85 -11.08
N GLU A 50 21.57 14.71 -11.16
CA GLU A 50 22.30 14.46 -12.40
C GLU A 50 22.46 12.96 -12.72
N LYS A 51 22.05 12.06 -11.81
CA LYS A 51 22.24 10.62 -11.99
C LYS A 51 21.31 10.07 -13.09
N PRO A 52 21.84 9.29 -14.05
CA PRO A 52 21.03 8.61 -15.04
C PRO A 52 19.97 7.70 -14.38
N GLY A 53 18.73 7.76 -14.89
CA GLY A 53 17.62 6.95 -14.40
C GLY A 53 16.77 7.59 -13.30
N ILE A 54 17.24 8.69 -12.69
CA ILE A 54 16.46 9.49 -11.73
C ILE A 54 15.73 10.60 -12.49
N GLY A 55 14.43 10.44 -12.72
CA GLY A 55 13.60 11.45 -13.37
C GLY A 55 12.98 12.45 -12.38
N ALA A 56 12.74 12.00 -11.15
CA ALA A 56 12.28 12.82 -10.04
C ALA A 56 12.74 12.28 -8.69
N VAL A 57 12.85 13.17 -7.71
CA VAL A 57 13.25 12.90 -6.33
C VAL A 57 12.32 13.60 -5.36
N VAL A 58 11.94 12.90 -4.31
CA VAL A 58 11.21 13.42 -3.15
C VAL A 58 12.02 13.13 -1.90
N TYR A 59 12.32 14.18 -1.14
CA TYR A 59 12.97 14.12 0.16
C TYR A 59 12.03 14.72 1.21
N GLY A 60 11.83 14.07 2.34
CA GLY A 60 11.13 14.73 3.42
C GLY A 60 11.10 13.93 4.71
N ARG A 61 10.91 14.64 5.83
CA ARG A 61 10.62 13.99 7.11
C ARG A 61 9.15 13.53 7.09
N PRO A 62 8.86 12.24 7.27
CA PRO A 62 7.49 11.78 7.42
C PRO A 62 6.82 12.46 8.61
N ALA A 63 5.50 12.60 8.60
CA ALA A 63 4.75 13.01 9.79
C ALA A 63 4.68 11.84 10.79
N GLU A 64 4.25 12.12 12.02
CA GLU A 64 3.96 11.05 12.99
C GLU A 64 2.71 10.26 12.56
N PRO A 65 2.66 8.94 12.80
CA PRO A 65 3.61 8.12 13.58
C PRO A 65 4.83 7.63 12.79
N TYR A 66 4.88 7.86 11.48
CA TYR A 66 5.92 7.31 10.60
C TYR A 66 7.32 7.79 10.98
N ALA A 67 7.46 9.07 11.37
CA ALA A 67 8.74 9.65 11.77
C ALA A 67 9.38 8.87 12.93
N GLY A 68 8.65 8.69 14.05
CA GLY A 68 9.14 7.95 15.21
C GLY A 68 9.41 6.48 14.89
N ILE A 69 8.57 5.87 14.05
CA ILE A 69 8.75 4.49 13.58
C ILE A 69 10.06 4.34 12.79
N PHE A 70 10.32 5.23 11.82
CA PHE A 70 11.54 5.16 11.02
C PHE A 70 12.79 5.43 11.84
N ASP A 71 12.73 6.39 12.77
CA ASP A 71 13.84 6.65 13.70
C ASP A 71 14.15 5.40 14.55
N TYR A 72 13.13 4.65 14.99
CA TYR A 72 13.30 3.38 15.70
C TYR A 72 13.87 2.26 14.80
N LEU A 73 13.27 2.05 13.63
CA LEU A 73 13.66 1.00 12.69
C LEU A 73 15.09 1.21 12.19
N ALA A 74 15.48 2.45 11.91
CA ALA A 74 16.82 2.79 11.47
C ALA A 74 17.88 2.50 12.54
N ARG A 75 17.60 2.81 13.82
CA ARG A 75 18.51 2.50 14.93
C ARG A 75 18.64 1.01 15.22
N THR A 76 17.60 0.22 14.93
CA THR A 76 17.54 -1.21 15.26
C THR A 76 17.88 -2.13 14.08
N ALA A 77 18.10 -1.57 12.90
CA ALA A 77 18.59 -2.29 11.72
C ALA A 77 20.08 -2.64 11.88
N ALA A 78 20.38 -3.82 12.41
CA ALA A 78 21.74 -4.26 12.74
C ALA A 78 22.73 -4.25 11.56
N ASP A 79 22.23 -4.48 10.34
CA ASP A 79 23.03 -4.47 9.10
C ASP A 79 22.78 -3.24 8.23
N GLY A 80 22.14 -2.20 8.79
CA GLY A 80 21.84 -0.97 8.06
C GLY A 80 20.73 -1.11 7.02
N VAL A 81 19.93 -2.18 7.04
CA VAL A 81 18.82 -2.38 6.11
C VAL A 81 17.52 -2.75 6.84
N ILE A 82 16.47 -1.99 6.61
CA ILE A 82 15.12 -2.29 7.10
C ILE A 82 14.45 -3.21 6.08
N ARG A 83 14.01 -4.40 6.52
CA ARG A 83 13.33 -5.40 5.67
C ARG A 83 11.89 -5.64 6.12
N PRO A 84 10.92 -4.86 5.61
CA PRO A 84 9.50 -5.18 5.75
C PRO A 84 9.14 -6.48 5.02
N ARG A 85 8.01 -7.09 5.40
CA ARG A 85 7.53 -8.37 4.86
C ARG A 85 6.20 -8.24 4.12
N ASP A 86 5.78 -7.03 3.80
CA ASP A 86 4.63 -6.76 2.92
C ASP A 86 5.00 -6.95 1.43
N SER A 87 3.99 -7.07 0.56
CA SER A 87 4.16 -7.23 -0.89
C SER A 87 4.77 -6.02 -1.55
N GLU A 88 4.42 -4.81 -1.11
CA GLU A 88 4.91 -3.54 -1.67
C GLU A 88 6.43 -3.49 -1.50
N THR A 89 6.92 -3.93 -0.36
CA THR A 89 8.36 -4.10 -0.15
C THR A 89 8.94 -5.18 -1.03
N ARG A 90 8.37 -6.40 -1.08
CA ARG A 90 8.99 -7.48 -1.88
C ARG A 90 9.06 -7.21 -3.37
N VAL A 91 8.06 -6.53 -3.93
CA VAL A 91 7.91 -6.38 -5.38
C VAL A 91 8.40 -5.01 -5.86
N PHE A 92 8.19 -3.95 -5.07
CA PHE A 92 8.39 -2.58 -5.53
C PHE A 92 9.60 -1.89 -4.88
N LEU A 93 9.78 -2.00 -3.56
CA LEU A 93 10.90 -1.35 -2.85
C LEU A 93 12.16 -2.23 -2.71
N ILE A 94 11.98 -3.55 -2.68
CA ILE A 94 12.93 -4.62 -2.35
C ILE A 94 13.34 -4.61 -0.87
N ASP A 95 13.99 -3.54 -0.42
CA ASP A 95 14.30 -3.25 0.98
C ASP A 95 14.49 -1.74 1.18
N LEU A 96 14.64 -1.31 2.44
CA LEU A 96 14.80 0.09 2.82
C LEU A 96 16.17 0.31 3.47
N PRO A 97 17.21 0.66 2.70
CA PRO A 97 18.53 0.93 3.23
C PRO A 97 18.53 2.15 4.15
N VAL A 98 19.35 2.08 5.20
CA VAL A 98 19.59 3.15 6.17
C VAL A 98 20.94 3.78 5.86
N ALA A 99 20.92 5.04 5.45
CA ALA A 99 22.16 5.79 5.21
C ALA A 99 22.70 6.39 6.50
N GLU A 100 24.02 6.35 6.68
CA GLU A 100 24.67 6.99 7.85
C GLU A 100 24.55 8.51 7.84
N SER A 101 24.51 9.13 6.65
CA SER A 101 24.44 10.58 6.48
C SER A 101 23.91 10.96 5.09
N PRO A 102 23.46 12.21 4.88
CA PRO A 102 23.04 12.70 3.56
C PRO A 102 24.25 13.05 2.68
N ASP A 103 25.15 12.10 2.44
CA ASP A 103 26.32 12.23 1.57
C ASP A 103 26.06 11.53 0.21
N PRO A 104 25.94 12.25 -0.91
CA PRO A 104 25.63 11.67 -2.23
C PRO A 104 26.58 10.57 -2.68
N GLN A 105 27.85 10.64 -2.29
CA GLN A 105 28.82 9.61 -2.70
C GLN A 105 28.49 8.26 -2.06
N ARG A 106 27.96 8.28 -0.83
CA ARG A 106 27.50 7.09 -0.10
C ARG A 106 26.08 6.67 -0.48
N LEU A 107 25.21 7.66 -0.74
CA LEU A 107 23.82 7.41 -1.15
C LEU A 107 23.74 6.85 -2.58
N GLY A 108 24.67 7.26 -3.43
CA GLY A 108 24.64 7.00 -4.85
C GLY A 108 24.51 5.53 -5.25
N PRO A 109 25.31 4.60 -4.69
CA PRO A 109 25.19 3.16 -4.94
C PRO A 109 23.88 2.56 -4.40
N ALA A 110 23.45 2.95 -3.19
CA ALA A 110 22.19 2.46 -2.62
C ALA A 110 20.99 2.86 -3.49
N LEU A 111 21.00 4.09 -4.01
CA LEU A 111 19.95 4.63 -4.87
C LEU A 111 19.91 4.04 -6.29
N SER A 112 21.03 3.52 -6.80
CA SER A 112 21.00 2.81 -8.09
C SER A 112 20.27 1.47 -8.02
N GLU A 113 20.23 0.86 -6.84
CA GLU A 113 19.61 -0.45 -6.63
C GLU A 113 18.26 -0.37 -5.91
N ARG A 114 17.99 0.74 -5.22
CA ARG A 114 16.81 0.95 -4.37
C ARG A 114 16.14 2.27 -4.67
N ARG A 115 14.81 2.25 -4.62
CA ARG A 115 13.96 3.41 -4.94
C ARG A 115 13.71 4.33 -3.76
N CYS A 116 13.96 3.86 -2.54
CA CYS A 116 13.77 4.61 -1.32
C CYS A 116 14.93 4.32 -0.35
N LEU A 117 15.25 5.29 0.51
CA LEU A 117 16.18 5.11 1.62
C LEU A 117 15.75 5.93 2.84
N VAL A 118 16.25 5.53 4.01
CA VAL A 118 16.05 6.23 5.28
C VAL A 118 17.33 6.95 5.66
N ILE A 119 17.23 8.23 6.01
CA ILE A 119 18.34 9.03 6.54
C ILE A 119 17.98 9.35 8.01
N PRO A 120 18.60 8.68 9.00
CA PRO A 120 18.28 8.83 10.42
C PRO A 120 18.27 10.29 10.88
N GLY A 121 17.22 10.72 11.56
CA GLY A 121 17.05 12.11 12.01
C GLY A 121 16.64 13.11 10.92
N PHE A 122 16.78 12.75 9.63
CA PHE A 122 16.50 13.64 8.49
C PHE A 122 15.23 13.27 7.72
N GLY A 123 14.92 11.98 7.55
CA GLY A 123 13.68 11.53 6.89
C GLY A 123 13.89 10.48 5.80
N LEU A 124 12.98 10.46 4.83
CA LEU A 124 13.01 9.54 3.69
C LEU A 124 13.46 10.27 2.42
N LEU A 125 14.22 9.56 1.58
CA LEU A 125 14.50 9.97 0.21
C LEU A 125 13.97 8.90 -0.74
N ALA A 126 13.11 9.28 -1.66
CA ALA A 126 12.50 8.42 -2.67
C ALA A 126 12.73 8.98 -4.07
N HIS A 127 12.87 8.11 -5.07
CA HIS A 127 13.01 8.52 -6.47
C HIS A 127 12.20 7.64 -7.42
N GLY A 128 12.01 8.16 -8.62
CA GLY A 128 11.30 7.48 -9.71
C GLY A 128 11.65 8.07 -11.07
N ARG A 129 11.10 7.47 -12.13
CA ARG A 129 11.21 7.97 -13.51
C ARG A 129 10.44 9.26 -13.72
N ASP A 130 9.45 9.51 -12.88
CA ASP A 130 8.66 10.73 -12.81
C ASP A 130 8.23 11.01 -11.36
N MET A 131 7.65 12.20 -11.14
CA MET A 131 7.21 12.64 -9.82
C MET A 131 6.12 11.76 -9.21
N ALA A 132 5.25 11.18 -10.05
CA ALA A 132 4.21 10.29 -9.58
C ALA A 132 4.84 9.06 -8.94
N GLU A 133 5.76 8.39 -9.65
CA GLU A 133 6.47 7.21 -9.16
C GLU A 133 7.31 7.52 -7.91
N ALA A 134 8.00 8.66 -7.85
CA ALA A 134 8.74 9.08 -6.66
C ALA A 134 7.83 9.25 -5.43
N CYS A 135 6.63 9.84 -5.59
CA CYS A 135 5.64 9.96 -4.52
C CYS A 135 5.06 8.59 -4.11
N VAL A 136 4.81 7.69 -5.07
CA VAL A 136 4.38 6.31 -4.77
C VAL A 136 5.44 5.58 -3.94
N CYS A 137 6.73 5.71 -4.28
CA CYS A 137 7.83 5.15 -3.49
C CYS A 137 7.87 5.69 -2.05
N PHE A 138 7.66 6.99 -1.86
CA PHE A 138 7.61 7.60 -0.53
C PHE A 138 6.44 7.03 0.30
N SER A 139 5.25 6.95 -0.29
CA SER A 139 4.06 6.38 0.35
C SER A 139 4.25 4.91 0.70
N ALA A 140 4.77 4.12 -0.25
CA ALA A 140 5.08 2.70 -0.07
C ALA A 140 6.00 2.50 1.15
N ALA A 141 7.02 3.33 1.28
CA ALA A 141 7.96 3.24 2.39
C ALA A 141 7.25 3.49 3.72
N CYS A 142 6.43 4.54 3.83
CA CYS A 142 5.65 4.84 5.03
C CYS A 142 4.73 3.66 5.42
N PHE A 143 3.98 3.11 4.46
CA PHE A 143 3.16 1.93 4.66
C PHE A 143 3.98 0.73 5.17
N ALA A 144 5.06 0.38 4.48
CA ALA A 144 5.90 -0.75 4.80
C ALA A 144 6.60 -0.60 6.17
N GLY A 145 7.06 0.60 6.50
CA GLY A 145 7.64 0.94 7.80
C GLY A 145 6.62 0.75 8.93
N PHE A 146 5.39 1.24 8.74
CA PHE A 146 4.29 1.05 9.69
C PHE A 146 3.98 -0.43 9.88
N VAL A 147 3.70 -1.15 8.79
CA VAL A 147 3.36 -2.58 8.81
C VAL A 147 4.45 -3.39 9.47
N LYS A 148 5.73 -3.15 9.13
CA LYS A 148 6.87 -3.80 9.77
C LYS A 148 6.89 -3.55 11.27
N PHE A 149 6.82 -2.28 11.70
CA PHE A 149 6.96 -1.95 13.11
C PHE A 149 5.84 -2.56 13.95
N PHE A 150 4.59 -2.49 13.49
CA PHE A 150 3.45 -3.06 14.21
C PHE A 150 3.44 -4.59 14.17
N ALA A 151 3.83 -5.23 13.06
CA ALA A 151 3.98 -6.69 12.99
C ALA A 151 5.10 -7.21 13.90
N ASP A 152 6.27 -6.56 13.87
CA ASP A 152 7.40 -6.92 14.74
C ASP A 152 7.07 -6.68 16.22
N SER A 153 6.27 -5.65 16.54
CA SER A 153 5.82 -5.39 17.91
C SER A 153 4.86 -6.46 18.43
N LEU A 154 3.93 -6.92 17.59
CA LEU A 154 3.04 -8.05 17.91
C LEU A 154 3.82 -9.36 18.09
N GLN A 155 4.85 -9.59 17.25
CA GLN A 155 5.70 -10.76 17.41
C GLN A 155 6.54 -10.69 18.69
N ALA A 156 7.12 -9.53 19.00
CA ALA A 156 7.93 -9.32 20.20
C ALA A 156 7.12 -9.43 21.50
N SER A 157 5.85 -9.00 21.50
CA SER A 157 4.98 -9.12 22.66
C SER A 157 4.71 -10.60 23.00
N ARG A 158 4.64 -11.49 22.01
CA ARG A 158 4.41 -12.92 22.22
C ARG A 158 5.58 -13.67 22.79
N THR A 159 6.79 -13.28 22.39
CA THR A 159 8.02 -13.90 22.90
C THR A 159 8.42 -13.33 24.27
N GLY A 160 7.65 -12.37 24.81
CA GLY A 160 7.93 -11.68 26.07
C GLY A 160 9.16 -10.77 26.01
N ASN A 161 9.72 -10.53 24.82
CA ASN A 161 10.95 -9.79 24.62
C ASN A 161 10.69 -8.42 23.97
N ILE A 162 9.77 -7.65 24.57
CA ILE A 162 9.46 -6.30 24.11
C ILE A 162 10.33 -5.28 24.87
N GLY A 163 11.37 -4.77 24.21
CA GLY A 163 12.28 -3.79 24.81
C GLY A 163 11.58 -2.45 25.11
N ARG A 164 12.04 -1.74 26.15
CA ARG A 164 11.48 -0.44 26.59
C ARG A 164 11.36 0.59 25.46
N ASP A 165 12.39 0.71 24.62
CA ASP A 165 12.38 1.64 23.49
C ASP A 165 11.27 1.33 22.48
N ARG A 166 10.98 0.04 22.26
CA ARG A 166 9.89 -0.38 21.38
C ARG A 166 8.54 -0.03 21.99
N ILE A 167 8.35 -0.30 23.29
CA ILE A 167 7.12 0.07 24.01
C ILE A 167 6.89 1.57 23.91
N GLN A 168 7.90 2.39 24.21
CA GLN A 168 7.77 3.85 24.15
C GLN A 168 7.45 4.35 22.73
N THR A 169 8.11 3.78 21.72
CA THR A 169 7.83 4.11 20.31
C THR A 169 6.41 3.68 19.92
N PHE A 170 5.96 2.51 20.39
CA PHE A 170 4.62 1.98 20.14
C PHE A 170 3.54 2.84 20.80
N ASP A 171 3.70 3.18 22.07
CA ASP A 171 2.76 4.02 22.82
C ASP A 171 2.63 5.40 22.15
N ARG A 172 3.76 6.01 21.76
CA ARG A 172 3.78 7.25 21.00
C ARG A 172 3.10 7.09 19.65
N ALA A 173 3.41 6.05 18.88
CA ALA A 173 2.78 5.81 17.59
C ALA A 173 1.25 5.69 17.71
N CYS A 174 0.77 5.04 18.79
CA CYS A 174 -0.65 4.89 19.07
C CYS A 174 -1.39 6.22 19.29
N THR A 175 -0.71 7.26 19.81
CA THR A 175 -1.36 8.58 19.99
C THR A 175 -1.64 9.31 18.67
N TYR A 176 -1.04 8.87 17.57
CA TYR A 176 -1.22 9.46 16.23
C TYR A 176 -2.08 8.60 15.30
N LEU A 177 -2.57 7.45 15.75
CA LEU A 177 -3.44 6.62 14.93
C LEU A 177 -4.79 7.31 14.74
N SER A 178 -5.20 7.44 13.48
CA SER A 178 -6.56 7.87 13.15
C SER A 178 -7.60 6.95 13.79
N GLU A 179 -8.78 7.51 14.05
CA GLU A 179 -9.95 6.74 14.45
C GLU A 179 -10.25 5.64 13.42
N PRO A 180 -10.81 4.49 13.85
CA PRO A 180 -11.21 3.44 12.93
C PRO A 180 -12.18 3.98 11.86
N ALA A 181 -11.92 3.64 10.60
CA ALA A 181 -12.80 4.03 9.49
C ALA A 181 -14.23 3.56 9.74
N VAL A 182 -15.23 4.38 9.41
CA VAL A 182 -16.66 4.03 9.49
C VAL A 182 -17.29 4.34 8.14
N PHE A 183 -18.04 3.39 7.59
CA PHE A 183 -18.73 3.57 6.32
C PHE A 183 -20.18 3.11 6.42
N GLU A 184 -21.11 4.05 6.24
CA GLU A 184 -22.56 3.83 6.37
C GLU A 184 -23.25 3.67 5.00
N GLY A 185 -22.47 3.49 3.92
CA GLY A 185 -22.98 3.50 2.56
C GLY A 185 -22.92 4.90 1.93
N GLY A 186 -23.84 5.15 1.00
CA GLY A 186 -23.98 6.45 0.35
C GLY A 186 -23.29 6.57 -1.02
N LEU A 187 -22.66 5.49 -1.49
CA LEU A 187 -22.20 5.42 -2.87
C LEU A 187 -23.37 5.15 -3.82
N MET A 188 -23.17 5.47 -5.10
CA MET A 188 -24.05 5.14 -6.21
C MET A 188 -24.55 3.69 -6.09
N ARG A 189 -25.87 3.53 -6.28
CA ARG A 189 -26.54 2.23 -6.16
C ARG A 189 -26.72 1.60 -7.53
N GLY A 190 -26.38 0.33 -7.60
CA GLY A 190 -26.47 -0.47 -8.82
C GLY A 190 -27.60 -1.52 -8.76
N PRO A 191 -27.63 -2.45 -9.72
CA PRO A 191 -26.64 -2.64 -10.77
C PRO A 191 -26.60 -1.47 -11.77
N PHE A 192 -25.41 -1.17 -12.30
CA PHE A 192 -25.24 -0.16 -13.32
C PHE A 192 -25.47 -0.78 -14.70
N GLU A 193 -26.18 -0.09 -15.58
CA GLU A 193 -26.53 -0.60 -16.92
C GLU A 193 -25.72 0.08 -18.03
N THR A 194 -25.13 1.24 -17.76
CA THR A 194 -24.36 2.00 -18.74
C THR A 194 -22.88 2.06 -18.38
N GLU A 195 -22.03 2.23 -19.40
CA GLU A 195 -20.60 2.47 -19.22
C GLU A 195 -20.34 3.73 -18.39
N ALA A 196 -21.12 4.79 -18.61
CA ALA A 196 -20.98 6.05 -17.90
C ALA A 196 -21.22 5.88 -16.39
N ASP A 197 -22.28 5.15 -16.01
CA ASP A 197 -22.60 4.90 -14.61
C ASP A 197 -21.56 3.99 -13.94
N ALA A 198 -21.11 2.94 -14.63
CA ALA A 198 -20.07 2.05 -14.10
C ALA A 198 -18.75 2.81 -13.84
N ARG A 199 -18.35 3.70 -14.76
CA ARG A 199 -17.16 4.56 -14.60
C ARG A 199 -17.34 5.55 -13.45
N ALA A 200 -18.49 6.23 -13.39
CA ALA A 200 -18.79 7.18 -12.32
C ALA A 200 -18.76 6.51 -10.94
N ALA A 201 -19.32 5.30 -10.82
CA ALA A 201 -19.31 4.53 -9.59
C ALA A 201 -17.90 4.07 -9.19
N ILE A 202 -17.04 3.67 -10.14
CA ILE A 202 -15.63 3.35 -9.86
C ILE A 202 -14.89 4.59 -9.33
N ILE A 203 -15.11 5.76 -9.96
CA ILE A 203 -14.47 7.02 -9.56
C ILE A 203 -14.91 7.44 -8.15
N GLU A 204 -16.21 7.35 -7.86
CA GLU A 204 -16.76 7.66 -6.54
C GLU A 204 -16.23 6.69 -5.47
N ALA A 205 -16.25 5.38 -5.77
CA ALA A 205 -15.73 4.36 -4.85
C ALA A 205 -14.23 4.51 -4.61
N GLY A 206 -13.43 4.87 -5.63
CA GLY A 206 -12.00 5.16 -5.48
C GLY A 206 -11.72 6.27 -4.47
N ARG A 207 -12.45 7.40 -4.58
CA ARG A 207 -12.39 8.50 -3.60
C ARG A 207 -12.77 8.03 -2.20
N ALA A 208 -13.80 7.20 -2.10
CA ALA A 208 -14.26 6.68 -0.81
C ALA A 208 -13.21 5.76 -0.17
N VAL A 209 -12.61 4.82 -0.91
CA VAL A 209 -11.59 3.90 -0.37
C VAL A 209 -10.40 4.69 0.20
N VAL A 210 -9.92 5.71 -0.52
CA VAL A 210 -8.83 6.59 -0.06
C VAL A 210 -9.28 7.45 1.13
N GLY A 211 -10.47 8.05 1.06
CA GLY A 211 -11.01 8.89 2.13
C GLY A 211 -11.21 8.17 3.46
N HIS A 212 -11.36 6.84 3.44
CA HIS A 212 -11.43 6.00 4.63
C HIS A 212 -10.07 5.45 5.08
N GLY A 213 -8.96 5.83 4.44
CA GLY A 213 -7.61 5.38 4.80
C GLY A 213 -7.38 3.87 4.60
N LEU A 214 -8.16 3.22 3.73
CA LEU A 214 -8.04 1.78 3.45
C LEU A 214 -6.94 1.47 2.44
N VAL A 215 -6.33 2.50 1.87
CA VAL A 215 -5.27 2.43 0.89
C VAL A 215 -4.58 3.79 0.82
N ASP A 216 -3.26 3.83 0.59
CA ASP A 216 -2.68 5.09 0.14
C ASP A 216 -3.06 5.31 -1.33
N ALA A 217 -3.21 6.57 -1.75
CA ALA A 217 -3.93 6.93 -2.96
C ALA A 217 -3.50 6.19 -4.26
N SER A 218 -2.27 5.70 -4.37
CA SER A 218 -1.74 4.97 -5.53
C SER A 218 -1.75 3.44 -5.42
N PHE A 219 -2.12 2.87 -4.27
CA PHE A 219 -2.26 1.42 -4.10
C PHE A 219 -3.71 0.99 -4.26
N GLY A 220 -3.94 -0.32 -4.32
CA GLY A 220 -5.26 -0.88 -4.54
C GLY A 220 -5.77 -0.69 -5.96
N ASN A 221 -6.97 -1.21 -6.22
CA ASN A 221 -7.65 -1.05 -7.49
C ASN A 221 -9.12 -1.45 -7.36
N LEU A 222 -9.94 -0.93 -8.28
CA LEU A 222 -11.38 -1.19 -8.30
C LEU A 222 -11.77 -1.71 -9.67
N SER A 223 -12.79 -2.56 -9.71
CA SER A 223 -13.43 -2.90 -10.96
C SER A 223 -14.93 -3.08 -10.87
N TYR A 224 -15.60 -2.87 -11.99
CA TYR A 224 -17.00 -3.21 -12.19
C TYR A 224 -17.18 -4.08 -13.44
N ARG A 225 -17.90 -5.20 -13.31
CA ARG A 225 -18.32 -6.02 -14.47
C ARG A 225 -19.62 -5.48 -15.04
N LEU A 226 -19.63 -5.18 -16.34
CA LEU A 226 -20.82 -4.79 -17.09
C LEU A 226 -20.90 -5.65 -18.35
N GLY A 227 -21.93 -6.50 -18.42
CA GLY A 227 -22.05 -7.51 -19.48
C GLY A 227 -20.83 -8.43 -19.53
N ASN A 228 -20.15 -8.41 -20.68
CA ASN A 228 -18.93 -9.19 -20.93
C ASN A 228 -17.62 -8.36 -20.82
N SER A 229 -17.69 -7.21 -20.15
CA SER A 229 -16.55 -6.32 -19.96
C SER A 229 -16.30 -6.09 -18.47
N VAL A 230 -15.03 -5.94 -18.10
CA VAL A 230 -14.59 -5.46 -16.80
C VAL A 230 -13.98 -4.07 -16.98
N TYR A 231 -14.56 -3.09 -16.30
CA TYR A 231 -14.03 -1.75 -16.16
C TYR A 231 -13.12 -1.75 -14.94
N ILE A 232 -11.85 -1.43 -15.09
CA ILE A 232 -10.85 -1.54 -14.01
C ILE A 232 -9.95 -0.31 -14.00
N THR A 233 -9.56 0.14 -12.81
CA THR A 233 -8.60 1.24 -12.66
C THR A 233 -7.26 0.92 -13.34
N THR A 234 -6.61 1.94 -13.92
CA THR A 234 -5.33 1.76 -14.62
C THR A 234 -4.15 1.61 -13.66
N SER A 235 -3.07 0.97 -14.10
CA SER A 235 -1.85 0.82 -13.30
C SER A 235 -1.26 2.19 -12.93
N GLY A 236 -0.96 2.40 -11.64
CA GLY A 236 -0.35 3.63 -11.11
C GLY A 236 -1.30 4.83 -10.98
N SER A 237 -2.60 4.65 -11.18
CA SER A 237 -3.57 5.72 -11.00
C SER A 237 -3.82 6.04 -9.53
N PHE A 238 -4.02 7.31 -9.22
CA PHE A 238 -4.45 7.75 -7.90
C PHE A 238 -5.97 7.57 -7.77
N LEU A 239 -6.42 6.71 -6.85
CA LEU A 239 -7.82 6.32 -6.69
C LEU A 239 -8.74 7.49 -6.28
N ASP A 240 -8.20 8.51 -5.63
CA ASP A 240 -8.90 9.75 -5.25
C ASP A 240 -9.05 10.74 -6.42
N ASP A 241 -8.32 10.57 -7.52
CA ASP A 241 -8.37 11.41 -8.72
C ASP A 241 -8.24 10.58 -10.00
N LEU A 242 -9.16 9.63 -10.16
CA LEU A 242 -9.16 8.72 -11.30
C LEU A 242 -9.41 9.40 -12.64
N ARG A 243 -10.20 10.49 -12.73
CA ARG A 243 -10.59 11.13 -14.00
C ARG A 243 -10.97 10.08 -15.07
N ASP A 244 -10.14 9.90 -16.10
CA ASP A 244 -10.33 8.92 -17.19
C ASP A 244 -9.50 7.62 -17.03
N SER A 245 -8.85 7.41 -15.90
CA SER A 245 -7.97 6.28 -15.55
C SER A 245 -8.74 4.99 -15.24
N VAL A 246 -9.72 4.65 -16.07
CA VAL A 246 -10.46 3.39 -16.03
C VAL A 246 -10.36 2.71 -17.40
N ALA A 247 -9.62 1.61 -17.44
CA ALA A 247 -9.49 0.76 -18.61
C ALA A 247 -10.68 -0.20 -18.74
N VAL A 248 -10.96 -0.63 -19.96
CA VAL A 248 -11.99 -1.64 -20.26
C VAL A 248 -11.31 -2.90 -20.75
N VAL A 249 -11.74 -4.04 -20.22
CA VAL A 249 -11.19 -5.36 -20.54
C VAL A 249 -12.33 -6.26 -20.99
N ASN A 250 -12.22 -6.82 -22.20
CA ASN A 250 -13.20 -7.77 -22.70
C ASN A 250 -12.91 -9.17 -22.14
N LEU A 251 -13.87 -9.77 -21.43
CA LEU A 251 -13.67 -11.06 -20.75
C LEU A 251 -13.51 -12.26 -21.69
N ASN A 252 -13.98 -12.18 -22.94
CA ASN A 252 -13.86 -13.28 -23.90
C ASN A 252 -12.50 -13.29 -24.60
N THR A 253 -11.95 -12.10 -24.88
CA THR A 253 -10.74 -11.94 -25.71
C THR A 253 -9.52 -11.54 -24.89
N GLY A 254 -9.70 -11.03 -23.67
CA GLY A 254 -8.64 -10.41 -22.87
C GLY A 254 -8.15 -9.07 -23.40
N ALA A 255 -8.73 -8.56 -24.50
CA ALA A 255 -8.33 -7.28 -25.09
C ALA A 255 -8.67 -6.12 -24.15
N ALA A 256 -7.73 -5.18 -24.01
CA ALA A 256 -7.86 -4.01 -23.15
C ALA A 256 -7.78 -2.70 -23.93
N SER A 257 -8.56 -1.69 -23.53
CA SER A 257 -8.53 -0.33 -24.07
C SER A 257 -8.71 0.71 -22.94
N GLY A 258 -8.48 2.00 -23.21
CA GLY A 258 -8.63 3.05 -22.20
C GLY A 258 -7.47 3.13 -21.19
N GLY A 259 -6.26 2.73 -21.60
CA GLY A 259 -5.04 2.77 -20.79
C GLY A 259 -4.55 1.40 -20.35
N ARG A 260 -3.42 1.36 -19.64
CA ARG A 260 -2.84 0.12 -19.10
C ARG A 260 -3.64 -0.30 -17.85
N PRO A 261 -4.36 -1.42 -17.86
CA PRO A 261 -5.12 -1.86 -16.68
C PRO A 261 -4.18 -2.20 -15.50
N SER A 262 -4.73 -2.25 -14.29
CA SER A 262 -4.01 -2.71 -13.09
C SER A 262 -3.23 -4.02 -13.34
N SER A 263 -2.06 -4.15 -12.72
CA SER A 263 -1.29 -5.40 -12.72
C SER A 263 -2.05 -6.58 -12.10
N GLU A 264 -3.06 -6.29 -11.29
CA GLU A 264 -3.93 -7.28 -10.64
C GLU A 264 -5.19 -7.61 -11.44
N ARG A 265 -5.33 -7.07 -12.66
CA ARG A 265 -6.40 -7.41 -13.60
C ARG A 265 -6.70 -8.92 -13.68
N PRO A 266 -5.71 -9.84 -13.71
CA PRO A 266 -6.00 -11.28 -13.76
C PRO A 266 -6.86 -11.78 -12.59
N ALA A 267 -6.71 -11.21 -11.39
CA ALA A 267 -7.55 -11.56 -10.24
C ALA A 267 -8.99 -11.08 -10.43
N HIS A 268 -9.16 -9.84 -10.90
CA HIS A 268 -10.47 -9.27 -11.18
C HIS A 268 -11.22 -10.04 -12.27
N GLU A 269 -10.56 -10.39 -13.38
CA GLU A 269 -11.13 -11.19 -14.45
C GLU A 269 -11.59 -12.57 -13.96
N GLN A 270 -10.79 -13.24 -13.13
CA GLN A 270 -11.16 -14.56 -12.59
C GLN A 270 -12.26 -14.48 -11.54
N ILE A 271 -12.31 -13.44 -10.70
CA ILE A 271 -13.45 -13.22 -9.80
C ILE A 271 -14.73 -12.98 -10.62
N ALA A 272 -14.65 -12.09 -11.62
CA ALA A 272 -15.75 -11.73 -12.50
C ALA A 272 -16.27 -12.94 -13.30
N ALA A 273 -15.39 -13.86 -13.71
CA ALA A 273 -15.76 -15.06 -14.46
C ALA A 273 -16.31 -16.19 -13.57
N ARG A 274 -15.87 -16.31 -12.31
CA ARG A 274 -16.21 -17.43 -11.42
C ARG A 274 -17.33 -17.12 -10.42
N THR A 275 -17.80 -15.87 -10.37
CA THR A 275 -18.80 -15.41 -9.41
C THR A 275 -19.82 -14.47 -10.07
N ASN A 276 -20.92 -14.20 -9.38
CA ASN A 276 -21.93 -13.24 -9.82
C ASN A 276 -21.67 -11.81 -9.30
N PHE A 277 -20.50 -11.56 -8.72
CA PHE A 277 -20.17 -10.22 -8.22
C PHE A 277 -19.85 -9.27 -9.38
N LEU A 278 -20.39 -8.06 -9.30
CA LEU A 278 -20.16 -7.00 -10.29
C LEU A 278 -19.10 -6.03 -9.79
N ALA A 279 -19.17 -5.61 -8.52
CA ALA A 279 -18.24 -4.67 -7.91
C ALA A 279 -17.15 -5.40 -7.13
N ILE A 280 -15.88 -5.04 -7.40
CA ILE A 280 -14.70 -5.56 -6.71
C ILE A 280 -13.88 -4.37 -6.19
N VAL A 281 -13.57 -4.38 -4.90
CA VAL A 281 -12.67 -3.42 -4.25
C VAL A 281 -11.45 -4.18 -3.77
N HIS A 282 -10.28 -3.74 -4.19
CA HIS A 282 -9.00 -4.12 -3.62
C HIS A 282 -8.34 -2.91 -2.95
N GLY A 283 -7.96 -3.06 -1.69
CA GLY A 283 -7.29 -2.04 -0.88
C GLY A 283 -6.32 -2.68 0.09
N HIS A 284 -5.51 -1.88 0.77
CA HIS A 284 -4.42 -2.30 1.65
C HIS A 284 -4.63 -1.83 3.11
N PRO A 285 -5.71 -2.24 3.80
CA PRO A 285 -5.94 -1.80 5.17
C PRO A 285 -4.85 -2.32 6.13
N LEU A 286 -4.25 -1.41 6.91
CA LEU A 286 -3.05 -1.66 7.70
C LEU A 286 -3.14 -2.88 8.61
N PHE A 287 -4.17 -2.95 9.47
CA PHE A 287 -4.26 -4.00 10.48
C PHE A 287 -4.63 -5.35 9.87
N SER A 288 -5.43 -5.37 8.81
CA SER A 288 -5.69 -6.59 8.05
C SER A 288 -4.41 -7.16 7.41
N VAL A 289 -3.55 -6.29 6.86
CA VAL A 289 -2.24 -6.69 6.31
C VAL A 289 -1.32 -7.21 7.42
N ILE A 290 -1.22 -6.49 8.55
CA ILE A 290 -0.41 -6.91 9.71
C ILE A 290 -0.82 -8.29 10.21
N LEU A 291 -2.11 -8.50 10.51
CA LEU A 291 -2.60 -9.78 11.01
C LEU A 291 -2.55 -10.89 9.95
N SER A 292 -2.60 -10.56 8.67
CA SER A 292 -2.41 -11.57 7.62
C SER A 292 -1.01 -12.17 7.64
N MET A 293 0.00 -11.53 8.24
CA MET A 293 1.35 -12.09 8.38
C MET A 293 1.57 -12.76 9.73
N ASP A 294 0.58 -12.67 10.61
CA ASP A 294 0.69 -13.13 11.98
C ASP A 294 0.50 -14.65 12.08
N CYS A 295 1.61 -15.39 12.09
CA CYS A 295 1.62 -16.86 12.15
C CYS A 295 2.09 -17.36 13.52
N HIS A 296 1.37 -18.32 14.09
CA HIS A 296 1.62 -18.85 15.43
C HIS A 296 2.44 -20.14 15.39
N GLU A 297 2.74 -20.66 14.21
CA GLU A 297 3.54 -21.87 14.07
C GLU A 297 5.03 -21.56 14.25
N THR A 298 5.61 -22.14 15.30
CA THR A 298 7.04 -22.09 15.59
C THR A 298 7.80 -23.06 14.70
N ASP A 299 9.00 -22.68 14.27
CA ASP A 299 9.90 -23.51 13.45
C ASP A 299 9.28 -24.05 12.14
N CYS A 300 8.33 -23.28 11.58
CA CYS A 300 7.68 -23.61 10.32
C CYS A 300 8.70 -23.58 9.16
N PRO A 301 8.93 -24.70 8.45
CA PRO A 301 9.90 -24.78 7.35
C PRO A 301 9.53 -23.88 6.17
N ASP A 302 8.24 -23.53 6.02
CA ASP A 302 7.71 -22.72 4.92
C ASP A 302 7.59 -21.22 5.29
N SER A 303 8.04 -20.81 6.48
CA SER A 303 7.86 -19.46 7.02
C SER A 303 8.46 -18.35 6.14
N GLY A 304 9.46 -18.68 5.31
CA GLY A 304 10.05 -17.75 4.34
C GLY A 304 9.22 -17.50 3.08
N ASP A 305 8.26 -18.38 2.76
CA ASP A 305 7.62 -18.42 1.43
C ASP A 305 6.07 -18.38 1.50
N CYS A 306 5.51 -18.12 2.68
CA CYS A 306 4.05 -18.04 2.90
C CYS A 306 3.35 -16.98 2.04
N HIS A 307 4.06 -15.97 1.55
CA HIS A 307 3.51 -14.95 0.66
C HIS A 307 3.20 -15.50 -0.75
N ARG A 308 4.01 -16.46 -1.23
CA ARG A 308 3.82 -17.13 -2.52
C ARG A 308 2.89 -18.33 -2.37
N LEU A 309 3.17 -19.19 -1.39
CA LEU A 309 2.38 -20.38 -1.10
C LEU A 309 2.49 -20.75 0.38
N CYS A 310 1.38 -20.64 1.11
CA CYS A 310 1.25 -21.21 2.44
C CYS A 310 0.38 -22.47 2.37
N PRO A 311 0.88 -23.66 2.74
CA PRO A 311 0.07 -24.88 2.74
C PRO A 311 -0.89 -24.95 3.92
N ARG A 312 -0.82 -24.00 4.86
CA ARG A 312 -1.64 -23.94 6.08
C ARG A 312 -2.79 -22.96 5.84
N PRO A 313 -4.05 -23.45 5.76
CA PRO A 313 -5.20 -22.57 5.70
C PRO A 313 -5.28 -21.73 6.97
N ARG A 314 -5.51 -20.42 6.81
CA ARG A 314 -5.66 -19.51 7.94
C ARG A 314 -6.81 -18.56 7.69
N GLN A 315 -7.36 -18.04 8.78
CA GLN A 315 -8.35 -16.99 8.75
C GLN A 315 -7.98 -15.92 9.77
N VAL A 316 -8.34 -14.67 9.45
CA VAL A 316 -8.30 -13.55 10.38
C VAL A 316 -9.70 -12.94 10.39
N CYS A 317 -10.30 -12.80 11.58
CA CYS A 317 -11.66 -12.28 11.74
C CYS A 317 -12.69 -12.97 10.83
N SER A 318 -12.61 -14.31 10.72
CA SER A 318 -13.46 -15.15 9.84
C SER A 318 -13.33 -14.87 8.34
N VAL A 319 -12.27 -14.18 7.92
CA VAL A 319 -11.93 -13.99 6.51
C VAL A 319 -10.72 -14.86 6.14
N PRO A 320 -10.77 -15.63 5.04
CA PRO A 320 -9.64 -16.44 4.61
C PRO A 320 -8.43 -15.60 4.29
N VAL A 321 -7.26 -16.03 4.79
CA VAL A 321 -5.97 -15.53 4.37
C VAL A 321 -5.46 -16.42 3.24
N VAL A 322 -5.20 -15.84 2.07
CA VAL A 322 -4.68 -16.52 0.89
C VAL A 322 -3.27 -16.04 0.58
N SER A 323 -2.45 -16.93 0.05
CA SER A 323 -1.14 -16.59 -0.52
C SER A 323 -1.29 -16.28 -2.01
N GLY A 324 -0.33 -15.56 -2.57
CA GLY A 324 -0.15 -15.50 -4.00
C GLY A 324 0.57 -14.26 -4.48
N GLU A 325 1.17 -14.38 -5.65
CA GLU A 325 1.87 -13.31 -6.33
C GLU A 325 0.92 -12.57 -7.27
N THR A 326 1.18 -11.29 -7.51
CA THR A 326 0.46 -10.54 -8.54
C THR A 326 0.64 -11.21 -9.90
N GLY A 327 -0.46 -11.43 -10.63
CA GLY A 327 -0.42 -11.99 -11.99
C GLY A 327 -1.16 -13.31 -12.15
N GLY A 328 -0.87 -14.01 -13.25
CA GLY A 328 -1.62 -15.18 -13.72
C GLY A 328 -0.93 -16.54 -13.55
N GLY A 329 0.21 -16.60 -12.86
CA GLY A 329 0.99 -17.83 -12.68
C GLY A 329 0.28 -18.88 -11.80
N PRO A 330 0.90 -20.05 -11.56
CA PRO A 330 0.32 -21.12 -10.74
C PRO A 330 0.05 -20.69 -9.30
N TYR A 331 0.83 -19.74 -8.77
CA TYR A 331 0.65 -19.11 -7.46
C TYR A 331 0.07 -17.69 -7.57
N GLY A 332 -0.52 -17.35 -8.72
CA GLY A 332 -1.06 -16.03 -8.97
C GLY A 332 -2.32 -15.78 -8.14
N LEU A 333 -2.56 -14.52 -7.75
CA LEU A 333 -3.81 -14.10 -7.11
C LEU A 333 -5.05 -14.46 -7.93
N SER A 334 -4.91 -14.57 -9.26
CA SER A 334 -5.97 -15.05 -10.16
C SER A 334 -6.42 -16.49 -9.89
N GLN A 335 -5.61 -17.29 -9.21
CA GLN A 335 -5.96 -18.66 -8.82
C GLN A 335 -6.41 -18.75 -7.37
N THR A 336 -5.79 -17.99 -6.46
CA THR A 336 -5.96 -18.14 -5.02
C THR A 336 -7.10 -17.29 -4.45
N VAL A 337 -7.33 -16.09 -4.99
CA VAL A 337 -8.38 -15.17 -4.51
C VAL A 337 -9.79 -15.62 -4.90
N PRO A 338 -10.11 -15.98 -6.17
CA PRO A 338 -11.49 -16.30 -6.56
C PRO A 338 -12.17 -17.42 -5.75
N PRO A 339 -11.49 -18.55 -5.41
CA PRO A 339 -12.09 -19.58 -4.56
C PRO A 339 -12.51 -19.07 -3.17
N ALA A 340 -11.69 -18.20 -2.57
CA ALA A 340 -11.99 -17.57 -1.28
C ALA A 340 -13.15 -16.58 -1.40
N ILE A 341 -13.17 -15.75 -2.46
CA ILE A 341 -14.27 -14.81 -2.74
C ILE A 341 -15.60 -15.54 -2.95
N LYS A 342 -15.61 -16.66 -3.66
CA LYS A 342 -16.84 -17.43 -3.92
C LYS A 342 -17.54 -17.88 -2.64
N THR A 343 -16.78 -18.14 -1.57
CA THR A 343 -17.29 -18.64 -0.29
C THR A 343 -17.50 -17.54 0.75
N HIS A 344 -16.61 -16.55 0.82
CA HIS A 344 -16.60 -15.55 1.90
C HIS A 344 -16.89 -14.11 1.43
N LYS A 345 -16.99 -13.86 0.12
CA LYS A 345 -17.15 -12.52 -0.50
C LYS A 345 -15.96 -11.57 -0.28
N ALA A 346 -14.98 -11.98 0.52
CA ALA A 346 -13.72 -11.29 0.74
C ALA A 346 -12.58 -12.30 0.97
N ALA A 347 -11.36 -11.84 0.71
CA ALA A 347 -10.13 -12.58 1.00
C ALA A 347 -9.04 -11.58 1.41
N ILE A 348 -8.26 -11.93 2.43
CA ILE A 348 -7.07 -11.19 2.83
C ILE A 348 -5.88 -11.88 2.17
N VAL A 349 -5.08 -11.15 1.40
CA VAL A 349 -3.86 -11.66 0.77
C VAL A 349 -2.70 -11.46 1.74
N TYR A 350 -1.94 -12.52 2.01
CA TYR A 350 -0.83 -12.55 2.97
C TYR A 350 0.16 -11.40 2.70
N GLY A 351 0.26 -10.48 3.66
CA GLY A 351 1.15 -9.33 3.61
C GLY A 351 0.85 -8.33 2.50
N HIS A 352 -0.36 -8.31 1.93
CA HIS A 352 -0.64 -7.48 0.74
C HIS A 352 -1.88 -6.62 0.90
N GLY A 353 -3.06 -7.22 1.09
CA GLY A 353 -4.28 -6.42 1.13
C GLY A 353 -5.53 -7.26 1.14
N VAL A 354 -6.67 -6.62 0.88
CA VAL A 354 -7.98 -7.24 0.95
C VAL A 354 -8.68 -7.11 -0.39
N PHE A 355 -9.22 -8.21 -0.90
CA PHE A 355 -10.22 -8.20 -1.97
C PHE A 355 -11.60 -8.34 -1.32
N SER A 356 -12.55 -7.50 -1.72
CA SER A 356 -13.93 -7.53 -1.23
C SER A 356 -14.89 -7.29 -2.39
N CYS A 357 -15.95 -8.09 -2.48
CA CYS A 357 -16.83 -8.14 -3.66
C CYS A 357 -18.31 -7.92 -3.31
N ALA A 358 -19.08 -7.40 -4.24
CA ALA A 358 -20.51 -7.17 -4.07
C ALA A 358 -21.30 -7.42 -5.36
N ALA A 359 -22.56 -7.83 -5.18
CA ALA A 359 -23.40 -8.27 -6.29
C ALA A 359 -23.76 -7.11 -7.22
N ASN A 360 -24.06 -5.92 -6.69
CA ASN A 360 -24.71 -4.86 -7.48
C ASN A 360 -23.86 -3.59 -7.58
N ASP A 361 -23.24 -3.16 -6.49
CA ASP A 361 -22.52 -1.89 -6.38
C ASP A 361 -21.42 -1.95 -5.31
N PHE A 362 -20.68 -0.86 -5.15
CA PHE A 362 -19.51 -0.81 -4.27
C PHE A 362 -19.85 -0.71 -2.78
N ASN A 363 -21.09 -0.40 -2.37
CA ASN A 363 -21.43 -0.16 -0.96
C ASN A 363 -21.11 -1.38 -0.09
N ASN A 364 -21.60 -2.57 -0.48
CA ASN A 364 -21.37 -3.79 0.30
C ASN A 364 -19.91 -4.27 0.24
N ALA A 365 -19.19 -3.97 -0.84
CA ALA A 365 -17.78 -4.33 -0.97
C ALA A 365 -16.92 -3.46 -0.04
N LEU A 366 -17.11 -2.14 -0.09
CA LEU A 366 -16.41 -1.19 0.76
C LEU A 366 -16.76 -1.36 2.24
N GLY A 367 -18.04 -1.43 2.59
CA GLY A 367 -18.48 -1.61 3.98
C GLY A 367 -17.90 -2.87 4.61
N ARG A 368 -17.78 -3.96 3.84
CA ARG A 368 -17.12 -5.18 4.32
C ARG A 368 -15.62 -4.96 4.53
N MET A 369 -14.92 -4.28 3.63
CA MET A 369 -13.49 -3.98 3.82
C MET A 369 -13.26 -3.13 5.08
N VAL A 370 -14.10 -2.12 5.30
CA VAL A 370 -14.09 -1.32 6.54
C VAL A 370 -14.31 -2.19 7.77
N THR A 371 -15.30 -3.09 7.73
CA THR A 371 -15.61 -3.99 8.85
C THR A 371 -14.43 -4.93 9.14
N ILE A 372 -13.82 -5.48 8.09
CA ILE A 372 -12.63 -6.35 8.22
C ILE A 372 -11.51 -5.59 8.92
N GLU A 373 -11.22 -4.35 8.49
CA GLU A 373 -10.16 -3.55 9.09
C GLU A 373 -10.46 -3.18 10.54
N GLN A 374 -11.70 -2.79 10.87
CA GLN A 374 -12.12 -2.52 12.25
C GLN A 374 -11.92 -3.73 13.16
N LEU A 375 -12.36 -4.92 12.72
CA LEU A 375 -12.19 -6.16 13.46
C LEU A 375 -10.71 -6.51 13.62
N CYS A 376 -9.92 -6.40 12.55
CA CYS A 376 -8.48 -6.66 12.60
C CYS A 376 -7.77 -5.70 13.55
N ARG A 377 -8.09 -4.40 13.51
CA ARG A 377 -7.54 -3.41 14.43
C ARG A 377 -7.88 -3.75 15.88
N LYS A 378 -9.14 -4.06 16.17
CA LYS A 378 -9.56 -4.48 17.51
C LYS A 378 -8.77 -5.71 17.98
N THR A 379 -8.73 -6.76 17.15
CA THR A 379 -8.00 -8.00 17.45
C THR A 379 -6.51 -7.75 17.66
N TYR A 380 -5.87 -6.88 16.87
CA TYR A 380 -4.47 -6.50 17.06
C TYR A 380 -4.23 -5.93 18.46
N PHE A 381 -5.05 -4.95 18.87
CA PHE A 381 -4.90 -4.31 20.18
C PHE A 381 -5.26 -5.22 21.35
N GLU A 382 -6.22 -6.13 21.17
CA GLU A 382 -6.52 -7.18 22.16
C GLU A 382 -5.31 -8.11 22.33
N GLN A 383 -4.69 -8.57 21.24
CA GLN A 383 -3.54 -9.48 21.30
C GLN A 383 -2.30 -8.81 21.92
N ILE A 384 -2.01 -7.57 21.54
CA ILE A 384 -0.81 -6.87 22.03
C ILE A 384 -1.02 -6.31 23.45
N GLY A 385 -2.22 -5.84 23.78
CA GLY A 385 -2.55 -5.25 25.08
C GLY A 385 -2.55 -6.25 26.23
N VAL A 386 -2.86 -7.53 25.94
CA VAL A 386 -2.68 -8.65 26.90
C VAL A 386 -1.21 -8.85 27.27
N GLN A 387 -0.27 -8.45 26.41
CA GLN A 387 1.15 -8.81 26.51
C GLN A 387 2.09 -7.64 26.82
N ILE A 388 1.68 -6.39 26.59
CA ILE A 388 2.46 -5.18 26.96
C ILE A 388 2.24 -4.79 28.44
N ARG A 389 1.15 -5.26 29.06
CA ARG A 389 0.80 -4.95 30.47
C ARG A 389 1.08 -6.09 31.47
N SER A 390 1.51 -7.26 30.98
CA SER A 390 2.03 -8.38 31.78
C SER A 390 3.53 -8.27 31.95
#